data_AF-A0A0Q5INI2-F1
#
_entry.id   AF-A0A0Q5INI2-F1
#
_cell.length_a   1.000
_cell.length_b   1.000
_cell.length_c   1.000
_cell.angle_alpha   90.00
_cell.angle_beta   90.00
_cell.angle_gamma   90.00
#
_symmetry.space_group_name_H-M   'P 1'
#
loop_
_entity.id
_entity.type
_entity.pdbx_description
1 polymer ?
#
loop_
_entity_poly.entity_id
_entity_poly.type
_entity_poly.pdbx_seq_one_letter_code
_entity_poly.pdbx_strand_id
1 'polypeptide(L)'
;MLLALGLIGSLALTGVLVVRWMGRRVDWMGRISPFPKISVGLSLGLALCFAIPLAVEAWVEHQLEGAASEIAGGPVQVNCQSLGQAFVDLGPELGFVAWGADGIPERATLIKFGTCANLRAWLGSSKADPSLDQVIAVHVVTHETMHMVGIMNEAHAECAAVQRDVAMAEALGASPAEARALALRYWTEVYPRMREGYVGGCGPGGEYDERTPDAPWLAIP
;
A
#
# COMPACT_ATOMS: atom_id res chain seq x y z
N MET A 1 1.93 -15.48 1.23
CA MET A 1 1.76 -16.96 1.41
C MET A 1 2.55 -17.55 2.58
N LEU A 2 3.85 -17.28 2.74
CA LEU A 2 4.67 -17.85 3.83
C LEU A 2 4.19 -17.46 5.24
N LEU A 3 3.82 -16.20 5.47
CA LEU A 3 3.30 -15.73 6.76
C LEU A 3 2.00 -16.44 7.14
N ALA A 4 1.08 -16.61 6.18
CA ALA A 4 -0.19 -17.31 6.41
C ALA A 4 0.03 -18.79 6.77
N LEU A 5 0.94 -19.47 6.07
CA LEU A 5 1.32 -20.85 6.41
C LEU A 5 1.98 -20.94 7.79
N GLY A 6 2.85 -19.99 8.14
CA GLY A 6 3.47 -19.90 9.47
C GLY A 6 2.44 -19.70 10.58
N LEU A 7 1.44 -18.85 10.36
CA LEU A 7 0.32 -18.64 11.28
C LEU A 7 -0.48 -19.94 11.48
N ILE A 8 -0.92 -20.56 10.39
CA ILE A 8 -1.68 -21.82 10.43
C ILE A 8 -0.89 -22.91 11.16
N GLY A 9 0.39 -23.08 10.83
CA GLY A 9 1.26 -24.06 11.48
C GLY A 9 1.42 -23.83 12.98
N SER A 10 1.58 -22.58 13.41
CA SER A 10 1.75 -22.22 14.83
C SER A 10 0.46 -22.44 15.64
N LEU A 11 -0.70 -22.14 15.06
CA LEU A 11 -2.00 -22.42 15.68
C LEU A 11 -2.28 -23.93 15.74
N ALA A 12 -1.97 -24.68 14.68
CA ALA A 12 -2.10 -26.13 14.65
C ALA A 12 -1.22 -26.79 15.71
N LEU A 13 0.04 -26.35 15.86
CA LEU A 13 0.94 -26.84 16.91
C LEU A 13 0.37 -26.57 18.31
N THR A 14 -0.18 -25.38 18.53
CA THR A 14 -0.85 -25.03 19.80
C THR A 14 -1.99 -26.01 20.09
N GLY A 15 -2.85 -26.27 19.11
CA GLY A 15 -3.94 -27.24 19.22
C GLY A 15 -3.44 -28.65 19.56
N VAL A 16 -2.40 -29.13 18.88
CA VAL A 16 -1.79 -30.44 19.14
C VAL A 16 -1.23 -30.52 20.57
N LEU A 17 -0.53 -29.49 21.04
CA LEU A 17 0.03 -29.44 22.40
C LEU A 17 -1.07 -29.53 23.47
N VAL A 18 -2.16 -28.78 23.28
CA VAL A 18 -3.32 -28.78 24.20
C VAL A 18 -4.02 -30.14 24.19
N VAL A 19 -4.33 -30.69 23.01
CA VAL A 19 -4.99 -32.00 22.87
C VAL A 19 -4.13 -33.11 23.49
N ARG A 20 -2.82 -33.09 23.24
CA ARG A 20 -1.88 -34.06 23.82
C ARG A 20 -1.82 -33.96 25.34
N TRP A 21 -1.84 -32.74 25.90
CA TRP A 21 -1.89 -32.55 27.34
C TRP A 21 -3.22 -33.04 27.92
N MET A 22 -4.36 -32.74 27.29
CA MET A 22 -5.67 -33.22 27.74
C MET A 22 -5.73 -34.74 27.85
N GLY A 23 -5.15 -35.46 26.89
CA GLY A 23 -5.08 -36.93 26.89
C GLY A 23 -4.11 -37.53 27.92
N ARG A 24 -3.16 -36.74 28.44
CA ARG A 24 -2.15 -37.17 29.43
C ARG A 24 -2.25 -36.40 30.75
N ARG A 25 -3.40 -35.76 30.99
CA ARG A 25 -3.56 -34.84 32.12
C ARG A 25 -3.52 -35.54 33.47
N VAL A 26 -3.90 -36.82 33.52
CA VAL A 26 -3.83 -37.66 34.72
C VAL A 26 -2.90 -38.83 34.40
N ASP A 27 -1.90 -39.07 35.24
CA ASP A 27 -1.04 -40.24 35.10
C ASP A 27 -1.72 -41.51 35.66
N TRP A 28 -1.08 -42.67 35.49
CA TRP A 28 -1.59 -43.95 36.00
C TRP A 28 -1.65 -44.02 37.54
N MET A 29 -1.03 -43.07 38.25
CA MET A 29 -1.05 -42.91 39.70
C MET A 29 -2.07 -41.85 40.16
N GLY A 30 -2.86 -41.27 39.25
CA GLY A 30 -3.87 -40.25 39.57
C GLY A 30 -3.33 -38.82 39.73
N ARG A 31 -2.05 -38.56 39.44
CA ARG A 31 -1.44 -37.22 39.57
C ARG A 31 -1.78 -36.36 38.37
N ILE A 32 -2.05 -35.07 38.63
CA ILE A 32 -2.35 -34.09 37.59
C ILE A 32 -1.05 -33.56 36.99
N SER A 33 -0.87 -33.74 35.68
CA SER A 33 0.25 -33.18 34.94
C SER A 33 0.09 -31.67 34.74
N PRO A 34 1.14 -30.86 34.97
CA PRO A 34 1.07 -29.42 34.75
C PRO A 34 0.82 -29.10 33.28
N PHE A 35 0.07 -28.03 33.03
CA PHE A 35 -0.18 -27.54 31.68
C PHE A 35 1.13 -27.05 31.02
N PRO A 36 1.39 -27.36 29.74
CA PRO A 36 2.62 -26.97 29.03
C PRO A 36 2.61 -25.47 28.64
N LYS A 37 2.61 -24.58 29.64
CA LYS A 37 2.49 -23.12 29.48
C LYS A 37 3.56 -22.54 28.54
N ILE A 38 4.80 -23.01 28.64
CA ILE A 38 5.93 -22.49 27.85
C ILE A 38 5.74 -22.82 26.36
N SER A 39 5.52 -24.09 26.00
CA SER A 39 5.37 -24.49 24.60
C SER A 39 4.14 -23.85 23.94
N VAL A 40 3.03 -23.76 24.67
CA VAL A 40 1.82 -23.08 24.20
C VAL A 40 2.08 -21.58 24.05
N GLY A 41 2.69 -20.94 25.06
CA GLY A 41 3.05 -19.53 25.01
C GLY A 41 3.97 -19.18 23.85
N LEU A 42 5.00 -19.98 23.59
CA LEU A 42 5.91 -19.79 22.45
C LEU A 42 5.20 -19.96 21.10
N SER A 43 4.34 -20.98 20.97
CA SER A 43 3.59 -21.23 19.73
C SER A 43 2.60 -20.10 19.45
N LEU A 44 1.92 -19.60 20.48
CA LEU A 44 1.04 -18.42 20.36
C LEU A 44 1.83 -17.14 20.07
N GLY A 45 3.01 -16.96 20.68
CA GLY A 45 3.91 -15.84 20.37
C GLY A 45 4.31 -15.83 18.90
N LEU A 46 4.70 -16.98 18.35
CA LEU A 46 4.98 -17.14 16.92
C LEU A 46 3.76 -16.85 16.05
N ALA A 47 2.58 -17.35 16.43
CA ALA A 47 1.33 -17.04 15.73
C ALA A 47 1.09 -15.52 15.67
N LEU A 48 1.31 -14.78 16.76
CA LEU A 48 1.20 -13.33 16.77
C LEU A 48 2.23 -12.65 15.87
N CYS A 49 3.48 -13.12 15.85
CA CYS A 49 4.53 -12.61 14.96
C CYS A 49 4.16 -12.75 13.47
N PHE A 50 3.35 -13.74 13.09
CA PHE A 50 2.84 -13.89 11.72
C PHE A 50 1.53 -13.14 11.47
N ALA A 51 0.63 -13.12 12.46
CA ALA A 51 -0.68 -12.48 12.32
C ALA A 51 -0.59 -10.95 12.22
N ILE A 52 0.30 -10.31 12.99
CA ILE A 52 0.42 -8.85 13.02
C ILE A 52 0.80 -8.28 11.65
N PRO A 53 1.88 -8.75 10.98
CA PRO A 53 2.22 -8.23 9.65
C PRO A 53 1.11 -8.43 8.61
N LEU A 54 0.44 -9.60 8.63
CA LEU A 54 -0.68 -9.88 7.72
C LEU A 54 -1.85 -8.92 7.94
N ALA A 55 -2.21 -8.65 9.20
CA ALA A 55 -3.30 -7.74 9.53
C ALA A 55 -2.95 -6.30 9.16
N VAL A 56 -1.69 -5.89 9.34
CA VAL A 56 -1.21 -4.57 8.95
C VAL A 56 -1.20 -4.40 7.44
N GLU A 57 -0.72 -5.39 6.69
CA GLU A 57 -0.73 -5.37 5.21
C GLU A 57 -2.16 -5.25 4.67
N ALA A 58 -3.07 -6.11 5.14
CA ALA A 58 -4.48 -6.05 4.75
C ALA A 58 -5.15 -4.72 5.13
N TRP A 59 -4.79 -4.12 6.26
CA TRP A 59 -5.29 -2.80 6.65
C TRP A 59 -4.76 -1.70 5.71
N VAL A 60 -3.48 -1.73 5.36
CA VAL A 60 -2.88 -0.76 4.42
C VAL A 60 -3.56 -0.87 3.06
N GLU A 61 -3.61 -2.07 2.48
CA GLU A 61 -4.27 -2.31 1.20
C GLU A 61 -5.71 -1.80 1.21
N HIS A 62 -6.48 -2.10 2.26
CA HIS A 62 -7.86 -1.61 2.38
C HIS A 62 -7.97 -0.08 2.43
N GLN A 63 -7.06 0.61 3.11
CA GLN A 63 -7.04 2.09 3.10
C GLN A 63 -6.70 2.64 1.71
N LEU A 64 -5.72 2.03 1.04
CA LEU A 64 -5.31 2.44 -0.31
C LEU A 64 -6.41 2.18 -1.34
N GLU A 65 -7.09 1.03 -1.26
CA GLU A 65 -8.24 0.68 -2.10
C GLU A 65 -9.39 1.67 -1.92
N GLY A 66 -9.69 2.06 -0.68
CA GLY A 66 -10.73 3.04 -0.38
C GLY A 66 -10.44 4.39 -1.05
N ALA A 67 -9.23 4.93 -0.82
CA ALA A 67 -8.81 6.19 -1.42
C ALA A 67 -8.73 6.11 -2.95
N ALA A 68 -8.11 5.07 -3.51
CA ALA A 68 -8.01 4.90 -4.95
C ALA A 68 -9.37 4.70 -5.61
N SER A 69 -10.34 4.04 -4.95
CA SER A 69 -11.70 3.88 -5.48
C SER A 69 -12.46 5.20 -5.53
N GLU A 70 -12.22 6.09 -4.55
CA GLU A 70 -12.78 7.44 -4.55
C GLU A 70 -12.23 8.24 -5.74
N ILE A 71 -10.91 8.24 -5.93
CA ILE A 71 -10.24 8.95 -7.03
C ILE A 71 -10.60 8.36 -8.40
N ALA A 72 -10.73 7.03 -8.50
CA ALA A 72 -11.09 6.34 -9.73
C ALA A 72 -12.59 6.41 -10.08
N GLY A 73 -13.44 6.95 -9.20
CA GLY A 73 -14.89 7.00 -9.38
C GLY A 73 -15.57 5.63 -9.40
N GLY A 74 -14.99 4.61 -8.76
CA GLY A 74 -15.51 3.25 -8.74
C GLY A 74 -14.52 2.24 -8.15
N PRO A 75 -14.97 1.01 -7.82
CA PRO A 75 -14.14 0.04 -7.08
C PRO A 75 -12.87 -0.31 -7.85
N VAL A 76 -11.73 -0.27 -7.15
CA VAL A 76 -10.41 -0.73 -7.62
C VAL A 76 -9.70 -1.52 -6.52
N GLN A 77 -8.69 -2.30 -6.89
CA GLN A 77 -7.84 -3.05 -5.96
C GLN A 77 -6.43 -2.48 -5.94
N VAL A 78 -5.85 -2.37 -4.74
CA VAL A 78 -4.48 -1.89 -4.55
C VAL A 78 -3.77 -2.94 -3.71
N ASN A 79 -2.89 -3.70 -4.35
CA ASN A 79 -2.14 -4.75 -3.69
C ASN A 79 -0.73 -4.29 -3.40
N CYS A 80 -0.20 -4.67 -2.24
CA CYS A 80 1.19 -4.48 -1.89
C CYS A 80 2.02 -5.69 -2.28
N GLN A 81 3.20 -5.44 -2.86
CA GLN A 81 4.16 -6.49 -3.14
C GLN A 81 4.74 -7.05 -1.84
N SER A 82 4.66 -8.36 -1.68
CA SER A 82 5.28 -9.06 -0.55
C SER A 82 6.81 -9.10 -0.68
N LEU A 83 7.51 -9.24 0.46
CA LEU A 83 8.99 -9.34 0.50
C LEU A 83 9.54 -10.45 -0.43
N GLY A 84 8.83 -11.57 -0.54
CA GLY A 84 9.22 -12.68 -1.42
C GLY A 84 9.10 -12.35 -2.91
N GLN A 85 8.09 -11.55 -3.29
CA GLN A 85 7.96 -11.04 -4.65
C GLN A 85 9.02 -9.97 -4.95
N ALA A 86 9.31 -9.07 -4.00
CA ALA A 86 10.33 -8.05 -4.15
C ALA A 86 11.74 -8.63 -4.35
N PHE A 87 12.04 -9.79 -3.75
CA PHE A 87 13.34 -10.46 -3.92
C PHE A 87 13.59 -10.97 -5.35
N VAL A 88 12.52 -11.23 -6.12
CA VAL A 88 12.62 -11.74 -7.51
C VAL A 88 12.28 -10.69 -8.56
N ASP A 89 11.84 -9.50 -8.13
CA ASP A 89 11.47 -8.39 -9.00
C ASP A 89 12.70 -7.51 -9.32
N LEU A 90 12.96 -7.33 -10.61
CA LEU A 90 14.08 -6.53 -11.14
C LEU A 90 13.61 -5.28 -11.91
N GLY A 91 12.31 -5.00 -11.93
CA GLY A 91 11.75 -3.90 -12.71
C GLY A 91 12.01 -2.52 -12.06
N PRO A 92 12.25 -1.46 -12.85
CA PRO A 92 12.50 -0.12 -12.34
C PRO A 92 11.25 0.65 -11.89
N GLU A 93 10.05 0.21 -12.26
CA GLU A 93 8.77 0.83 -11.91
C GLU A 93 8.48 0.76 -10.41
N LEU A 94 7.67 1.68 -9.86
CA LEU A 94 7.33 1.73 -8.42
C LEU A 94 5.94 1.16 -8.10
N GLY A 95 5.13 0.95 -9.14
CA GLY A 95 3.87 0.24 -9.20
C GLY A 95 3.62 -0.22 -10.65
N PHE A 96 2.58 -1.02 -10.88
CA PHE A 96 2.09 -1.27 -12.24
C PHE A 96 0.62 -1.69 -12.27
N VAL A 97 -0.05 -1.39 -13.37
CA VAL A 97 -1.38 -1.90 -13.75
C VAL A 97 -1.25 -2.82 -14.96
N ALA A 98 -1.84 -4.01 -14.88
CA ALA A 98 -1.87 -4.94 -16.01
C ALA A 98 -2.92 -4.52 -17.04
N TRP A 99 -2.65 -4.78 -18.32
CA TRP A 99 -3.55 -4.45 -19.43
C TRP A 99 -3.97 -5.73 -20.16
N GLY A 100 -5.26 -5.85 -20.43
CA GLY A 100 -5.81 -6.93 -21.23
C GLY A 100 -5.35 -6.85 -22.69
N ALA A 101 -5.48 -7.97 -23.41
CA ALA A 101 -5.19 -8.03 -24.85
C ALA A 101 -6.13 -7.14 -25.70
N ASP A 102 -7.22 -6.67 -25.11
CA ASP A 102 -8.20 -5.73 -25.66
C ASP A 102 -7.85 -4.26 -25.39
N GLY A 103 -6.75 -3.99 -24.66
CA GLY A 103 -6.32 -2.64 -24.27
C GLY A 103 -7.12 -2.06 -23.10
N ILE A 104 -7.91 -2.87 -22.38
CA ILE A 104 -8.61 -2.45 -21.17
C ILE A 104 -7.69 -2.69 -19.96
N PRO A 105 -7.51 -1.70 -19.07
CA PRO A 105 -6.70 -1.91 -17.87
C PRO A 105 -7.46 -2.78 -16.88
N GLU A 106 -6.71 -3.60 -16.14
CA GLU A 106 -7.23 -4.16 -14.92
C GLU A 106 -7.56 -3.04 -13.93
N ARG A 107 -8.65 -3.21 -13.18
CA ARG A 107 -8.98 -2.31 -12.07
C ARG A 107 -8.23 -2.70 -10.80
N ALA A 108 -6.95 -3.03 -10.97
CA ALA A 108 -6.05 -3.48 -9.94
C ALA A 108 -4.62 -2.99 -10.24
N THR A 109 -3.92 -2.54 -9.20
CA THR A 109 -2.49 -2.22 -9.26
C THR A 109 -1.71 -3.03 -8.24
N LEU A 110 -0.44 -3.32 -8.56
CA LEU A 110 0.54 -3.84 -7.62
C LEU A 110 1.57 -2.75 -7.30
N ILE A 111 1.61 -2.30 -6.04
CA ILE A 111 2.56 -1.32 -5.54
C ILE A 111 3.79 -2.03 -4.95
N LYS A 112 5.00 -1.59 -5.31
CA LYS A 112 6.23 -2.27 -4.87
C LYS A 112 6.47 -2.16 -3.38
N PHE A 113 7.23 -3.12 -2.85
CA PHE A 113 7.45 -3.28 -1.40
C PHE A 113 7.95 -2.00 -0.72
N GLY A 114 8.93 -1.30 -1.33
CA GLY A 114 9.46 -0.04 -0.81
C GLY A 114 8.42 1.07 -0.78
N THR A 115 7.70 1.27 -1.88
CA THR A 115 6.60 2.24 -2.00
C THR A 115 5.48 1.93 -1.00
N CYS A 116 5.08 0.67 -0.85
CA CYS A 116 4.10 0.25 0.14
C CYS A 116 4.56 0.48 1.58
N ALA A 117 5.86 0.28 1.87
CA ALA A 117 6.39 0.60 3.19
C ALA A 117 6.28 2.10 3.50
N ASN A 118 6.50 2.96 2.50
CA ASN A 118 6.34 4.41 2.61
C ASN A 118 4.86 4.82 2.75
N LEU A 119 3.95 4.19 2.00
CA LEU A 119 2.49 4.38 2.16
C LEU A 119 2.02 3.96 3.56
N ARG A 120 2.49 2.82 4.07
CA ARG A 120 2.21 2.38 5.44
C ARG A 120 2.72 3.39 6.47
N ALA A 121 3.94 3.89 6.28
CA ALA A 121 4.52 4.90 7.15
C ALA A 121 3.72 6.22 7.09
N TRP A 122 3.29 6.62 5.89
CA TRP A 122 2.41 7.77 5.68
C TRP A 122 1.10 7.59 6.45
N LEU A 123 0.37 6.49 6.23
CA LEU A 123 -0.89 6.17 6.90
C LEU A 123 -0.79 6.21 8.43
N GLY A 124 0.32 5.71 8.99
CA GLY A 124 0.58 5.74 10.44
C GLY A 124 1.17 7.06 11.00
N SER A 125 1.49 8.04 10.14
CA SER A 125 2.10 9.32 10.55
C SER A 125 1.05 10.41 10.83
N SER A 126 1.52 11.53 11.38
CA SER A 126 0.73 12.76 11.56
C SER A 126 0.41 13.50 10.26
N LYS A 127 0.98 13.10 9.11
CA LYS A 127 0.89 13.81 7.81
C LYS A 127 1.57 15.18 7.77
N ALA A 128 1.82 15.79 8.93
CA ALA A 128 2.70 16.94 9.07
C ALA A 128 4.15 16.58 8.70
N ASP A 129 4.71 17.28 7.70
CA ASP A 129 6.09 17.16 7.19
C ASP A 129 6.48 15.73 6.73
N PRO A 130 5.87 15.22 5.64
CA PRO A 130 6.24 13.90 5.11
C PRO A 130 7.69 13.89 4.62
N SER A 131 8.35 12.74 4.70
CA SER A 131 9.58 12.51 3.94
C SER A 131 9.32 12.58 2.42
N LEU A 132 10.35 12.87 1.63
CA LEU A 132 10.20 12.90 0.16
C LEU A 132 9.73 11.53 -0.39
N ASP A 133 10.18 10.44 0.23
CA ASP A 133 9.75 9.09 -0.12
C ASP A 133 8.25 8.85 0.13
N GLN A 134 7.67 9.47 1.16
CA GLN A 134 6.23 9.44 1.41
C GLN A 134 5.45 10.29 0.40
N VAL A 135 5.98 11.47 0.03
CA VAL A 135 5.40 12.32 -1.02
C VAL A 135 5.34 11.55 -2.34
N ILE A 136 6.45 10.93 -2.74
CA ILE A 136 6.53 10.07 -3.93
C ILE A 136 5.57 8.89 -3.82
N ALA A 137 5.49 8.23 -2.66
CA ALA A 137 4.65 7.05 -2.53
C ALA A 137 3.15 7.36 -2.65
N VAL A 138 2.70 8.50 -2.09
CA VAL A 138 1.33 9.00 -2.31
C VAL A 138 1.10 9.31 -3.79
N HIS A 139 2.05 9.98 -4.44
CA HIS A 139 1.93 10.27 -5.87
C HIS A 139 1.86 8.98 -6.72
N VAL A 140 2.69 7.98 -6.43
CA VAL A 140 2.69 6.71 -7.17
C VAL A 140 1.31 6.04 -7.10
N VAL A 141 0.66 5.96 -5.93
CA VAL A 141 -0.70 5.39 -5.89
C VAL A 141 -1.71 6.25 -6.65
N THR A 142 -1.56 7.59 -6.67
CA THR A 142 -2.37 8.45 -7.55
C THR A 142 -2.12 8.13 -9.04
N HIS A 143 -0.87 7.99 -9.46
CA HIS A 143 -0.44 7.66 -10.82
C HIS A 143 -1.00 6.33 -11.29
N GLU A 144 -0.82 5.27 -10.51
CA GLU A 144 -1.37 3.96 -10.83
C GLU A 144 -2.90 3.98 -10.90
N THR A 145 -3.55 4.82 -10.09
CA THR A 145 -5.00 5.04 -10.17
C THR A 145 -5.41 5.63 -11.52
N MET A 146 -4.59 6.50 -12.11
CA MET A 146 -4.85 7.07 -13.45
C MET A 146 -4.74 6.02 -14.55
N HIS A 147 -3.81 5.07 -14.43
CA HIS A 147 -3.77 3.91 -15.32
C HIS A 147 -5.04 3.04 -15.18
N MET A 148 -5.53 2.80 -13.96
CA MET A 148 -6.74 2.00 -13.73
C MET A 148 -8.02 2.63 -14.31
N VAL A 149 -8.04 3.93 -14.60
CA VAL A 149 -9.14 4.61 -15.28
C VAL A 149 -8.96 4.73 -16.81
N GLY A 150 -7.93 4.10 -17.37
CA GLY A 150 -7.74 3.98 -18.81
C GLY A 150 -6.72 4.93 -19.43
N ILE A 151 -5.95 5.67 -18.64
CA ILE A 151 -4.91 6.55 -19.17
C ILE A 151 -3.63 5.73 -19.40
N MET A 152 -3.36 5.32 -20.63
CA MET A 152 -2.15 4.53 -20.97
C MET A 152 -0.87 5.37 -21.11
N ASN A 153 -1.00 6.63 -21.49
CA ASN A 153 0.17 7.47 -21.75
C ASN A 153 0.77 7.92 -20.41
N GLU A 154 2.03 7.59 -20.15
CA GLU A 154 2.75 7.89 -18.90
C GLU A 154 2.73 9.39 -18.56
N ALA A 155 3.00 10.28 -19.53
CA ALA A 155 2.99 11.73 -19.30
C ALA A 155 1.58 12.26 -18.99
N HIS A 156 0.55 11.71 -19.61
CA HIS A 156 -0.84 12.03 -19.29
C HIS A 156 -1.23 11.49 -17.91
N ALA A 157 -0.88 10.24 -17.58
CA ALA A 157 -1.15 9.64 -16.28
C ALA A 157 -0.45 10.40 -15.14
N GLU A 158 0.82 10.76 -15.36
CA GLU A 158 1.60 11.61 -14.46
C GLU A 158 0.91 12.97 -14.24
N CYS A 159 0.49 13.64 -15.32
CA CYS A 159 -0.15 14.94 -15.17
C CYS A 159 -1.53 14.87 -14.50
N ALA A 160 -2.31 13.83 -14.83
CA ALA A 160 -3.59 13.57 -14.21
C ALA A 160 -3.43 13.27 -12.71
N ALA A 161 -2.33 12.61 -12.32
CA ALA A 161 -1.98 12.32 -10.94
C ALA A 161 -1.53 13.57 -10.18
N VAL A 162 -0.64 14.40 -10.76
CA VAL A 162 -0.22 15.68 -10.16
C VAL A 162 -1.43 16.56 -9.81
N GLN A 163 -2.45 16.57 -10.67
CA GLN A 163 -3.69 17.34 -10.47
C GLN A 163 -4.65 16.75 -9.44
N ARG A 164 -4.38 15.53 -8.95
CA ARG A 164 -5.22 14.77 -8.00
C ARG A 164 -4.51 14.42 -6.70
N ASP A 165 -3.22 14.73 -6.56
CA ASP A 165 -2.46 14.43 -5.35
C ASP A 165 -3.07 15.05 -4.09
N VAL A 166 -3.72 16.22 -4.21
CA VAL A 166 -4.46 16.82 -3.10
C VAL A 166 -5.61 15.90 -2.67
N ALA A 167 -6.47 15.49 -3.61
CA ALA A 167 -7.60 14.63 -3.32
C ALA A 167 -7.15 13.25 -2.80
N MET A 168 -6.10 12.66 -3.38
CA MET A 168 -5.55 11.39 -2.89
C MET A 168 -5.02 11.53 -1.45
N ALA A 169 -4.25 12.59 -1.16
CA ALA A 169 -3.71 12.82 0.17
C ALA A 169 -4.83 13.04 1.21
N GLU A 170 -5.89 13.77 0.86
CA GLU A 170 -7.08 13.95 1.71
C GLU A 170 -7.81 12.63 1.96
N ALA A 171 -8.02 11.82 0.91
CA ALA A 171 -8.63 10.50 1.03
C ALA A 171 -7.79 9.53 1.90
N LEU A 172 -6.47 9.73 1.95
CA LEU A 172 -5.55 9.02 2.85
C LEU A 172 -5.42 9.67 4.25
N GLY A 173 -6.28 10.65 4.57
CA GLY A 173 -6.43 11.23 5.89
C GLY A 173 -5.61 12.49 6.17
N ALA A 174 -5.03 13.14 5.16
CA ALA A 174 -4.39 14.45 5.34
C ALA A 174 -5.45 15.56 5.44
N SER A 175 -5.14 16.64 6.16
CA SER A 175 -5.94 17.86 6.10
C SER A 175 -5.74 18.59 4.75
N PRO A 176 -6.64 19.51 4.36
CA PRO A 176 -6.50 20.25 3.11
C PRO A 176 -5.22 21.10 3.02
N ALA A 177 -4.63 21.51 4.14
CA ALA A 177 -3.37 22.22 4.15
C ALA A 177 -2.18 21.27 3.90
N GLU A 178 -2.18 20.11 4.53
CA GLU A 178 -1.15 19.08 4.37
C GLU A 178 -1.17 18.48 2.96
N ALA A 179 -2.36 18.21 2.42
CA ALA A 179 -2.55 17.69 1.07
C ALA A 179 -2.00 18.63 -0.01
N ARG A 180 -2.32 19.93 0.09
CA ARG A 180 -1.75 20.96 -0.81
C ARG A 180 -0.24 21.08 -0.67
N ALA A 181 0.29 21.03 0.55
CA ALA A 181 1.73 21.06 0.78
C ALA A 181 2.43 19.85 0.15
N LEU A 182 1.85 18.65 0.25
CA LEU A 182 2.36 17.43 -0.39
C LEU A 182 2.37 17.58 -1.92
N ALA A 183 1.24 17.97 -2.51
CA ALA A 183 1.12 18.12 -3.97
C ALA A 183 2.09 19.18 -4.53
N LEU A 184 2.20 20.33 -3.87
CA LEU A 184 3.16 21.38 -4.25
C LEU A 184 4.60 20.88 -4.15
N ARG A 185 4.91 20.10 -3.11
CA ARG A 185 6.25 19.55 -2.92
C ARG A 185 6.60 18.52 -3.99
N TYR A 186 5.68 17.62 -4.35
CA TYR A 186 5.88 16.71 -5.48
C TYR A 186 6.15 17.49 -6.77
N TRP A 187 5.30 18.47 -7.07
CA TRP A 187 5.40 19.31 -8.28
C TRP A 187 6.71 20.08 -8.38
N THR A 188 7.24 20.58 -7.26
CA THR A 188 8.45 21.43 -7.26
C THR A 188 9.74 20.65 -7.08
N GLU A 189 9.72 19.55 -6.31
CA GLU A 189 10.93 18.79 -6.00
C GLU A 189 11.11 17.55 -6.87
N VAL A 190 10.03 16.86 -7.27
CA VAL A 190 10.10 15.54 -7.93
C VAL A 190 9.81 15.65 -9.44
N TYR A 191 8.65 16.18 -9.82
CA TYR A 191 8.20 16.23 -11.21
C TYR A 191 9.25 16.79 -12.20
N PRO A 192 10.00 17.88 -11.91
CA PRO A 192 10.99 18.44 -12.84
C PRO A 192 12.20 17.53 -13.11
N ARG A 193 12.38 16.48 -12.29
CA ARG A 193 13.51 15.54 -12.37
C ARG A 193 13.08 14.16 -12.92
N MET A 194 11.81 13.99 -13.25
CA MET A 194 11.29 12.77 -13.84
C MET A 194 11.87 12.55 -15.25
N ARG A 195 11.82 11.30 -15.71
CA ARG A 195 12.34 10.92 -17.04
C ARG A 195 11.50 11.55 -18.14
N GLU A 196 12.09 11.75 -19.32
CA GLU A 196 11.45 12.42 -20.47
C GLU A 196 10.06 11.85 -20.83
N GLY A 197 9.86 10.52 -20.71
CA GLY A 197 8.55 9.90 -20.99
C GLY A 197 7.42 10.26 -20.01
N TYR A 198 7.75 10.82 -18.84
CA TYR A 198 6.81 11.29 -17.82
C TYR A 198 6.64 12.81 -17.83
N VAL A 199 7.62 13.54 -18.37
CA VAL A 199 7.59 15.01 -18.41
C VAL A 199 7.17 15.49 -19.80
N GLY A 200 6.01 16.13 -19.87
CA GLY A 200 5.49 16.68 -21.12
C GLY A 200 3.99 16.91 -21.07
N GLY A 201 3.53 18.04 -21.60
CA GLY A 201 2.09 18.35 -21.64
C GLY A 201 1.46 18.76 -20.30
N CYS A 202 2.16 18.66 -19.16
CA CYS A 202 1.64 19.07 -17.86
C CYS A 202 1.98 20.51 -17.46
N GLY A 203 1.09 21.15 -16.70
CA GLY A 203 1.21 22.53 -16.21
C GLY A 203 0.14 23.46 -16.78
N PRO A 204 0.15 24.76 -16.42
CA PRO A 204 -0.92 25.69 -16.80
C PRO A 204 -1.13 25.78 -18.32
N GLY A 205 -2.31 25.40 -18.79
CA GLY A 205 -2.67 25.41 -20.21
C GLY A 205 -1.94 24.36 -21.07
N GLY A 206 -1.29 23.38 -20.44
CA GLY A 206 -0.63 22.26 -21.12
C GLY A 206 -1.62 21.32 -21.81
N GLU A 207 -1.08 20.42 -22.64
CA GLU A 207 -1.85 19.40 -23.37
C GLU A 207 -2.71 18.52 -22.43
N TYR A 208 -2.19 18.18 -21.25
CA TYR A 208 -2.82 17.32 -20.26
C TYR A 208 -3.35 18.10 -19.04
N ASP A 209 -3.43 19.42 -19.12
CA ASP A 209 -4.07 20.25 -18.09
C ASP A 209 -5.59 20.06 -18.12
N GLU A 210 -6.12 19.39 -17.11
CA GLU A 210 -7.55 19.17 -16.93
C GLU A 210 -8.25 20.37 -16.27
N ARG A 211 -7.46 21.38 -15.87
CA ARG A 211 -7.92 22.62 -15.22
C ARG A 211 -8.64 22.34 -13.90
N THR A 212 -8.15 21.36 -13.14
CA THR A 212 -8.67 21.08 -11.80
C THR A 212 -8.32 22.23 -10.84
N PRO A 213 -9.20 22.58 -9.89
CA PRO A 213 -8.93 23.64 -8.93
C PRO A 213 -7.80 23.30 -7.95
N ASP A 214 -7.45 22.02 -7.84
CA ASP A 214 -6.44 21.50 -6.91
C ASP A 214 -5.05 21.34 -7.56
N ALA A 215 -4.91 21.74 -8.82
CA ALA A 215 -3.63 21.68 -9.51
C ALA A 215 -2.54 22.50 -8.78
N PRO A 216 -1.37 21.91 -8.48
CA PRO A 216 -0.39 22.52 -7.57
C PRO A 216 0.25 23.79 -8.13
N TRP A 217 0.27 23.97 -9.45
CA TRP A 217 0.77 25.20 -10.08
C TRP A 217 -0.16 26.40 -9.91
N LEU A 218 -1.40 26.23 -9.45
CA LEU A 218 -2.29 27.35 -9.09
C LEU A 218 -1.90 27.99 -7.75
N ALA A 219 -1.12 27.28 -6.93
CA ALA A 219 -0.62 27.79 -5.65
C ALA A 219 0.70 28.57 -5.77
N ILE A 220 1.31 28.58 -6.96
CA ILE A 220 2.56 29.30 -7.23
C ILE A 220 2.19 30.72 -7.74
N PRO A 221 2.64 31.79 -7.07
CA PRO A 221 2.37 33.17 -7.49
C PRO A 221 3.10 33.58 -8.78
#